data_AF-A0A0X1RWM4-F1
#
_entry.id   AF-A0A0X1RWM4-F1
#
_cell.length_a   1.000
_cell.length_b   1.000
_cell.length_c   1.000
_cell.angle_alpha   90.00
_cell.angle_beta   90.00
_cell.angle_gamma   90.00
#
_symmetry.space_group_name_H-M   'P 1'
#
loop_
_entity.id
_entity.type
_entity.pdbx_description
1 polymer ?
#
loop_
_entity_poly.entity_id
_entity_poly.type
_entity_poly.pdbx_seq_one_letter_code
_entity_poly.pdbx_strand_id
1 'polypeptide(L)' 'MKQVVHILQKVEFEKQYIKGLQLELDYELATLYDALNTNDEQQIEASKRRLKEIHMELEAFHVFS' A
#
# COMPACT_ATOMS: atom_id res chain seq x y z
N MET A 1 4.00 30.25 -15.60
CA MET A 1 3.19 30.01 -14.38
C MET A 1 2.29 28.77 -14.44
N LYS A 2 1.80 28.29 -15.61
CA LYS A 2 0.95 27.07 -15.69
C LYS A 2 1.65 25.74 -15.37
N GLN A 3 2.97 25.64 -15.49
CA GLN A 3 3.70 24.38 -15.24
C GLN A 3 3.87 24.07 -13.75
N VAL A 4 4.03 25.10 -12.91
CA VAL A 4 4.27 24.94 -11.46
C VAL A 4 3.06 24.35 -10.74
N VAL A 5 1.84 24.71 -11.15
CA VAL A 5 0.59 24.21 -10.56
C VAL A 5 0.40 22.71 -10.79
N HIS A 6 0.74 22.21 -11.99
CA HIS A 6 0.62 20.78 -12.30
C HIS A 6 1.61 19.93 -11.48
N ILE A 7 2.79 20.46 -11.18
CA ILE A 7 3.79 19.77 -10.35
C ILE A 7 3.29 19.65 -8.91
N LEU A 8 2.72 20.73 -8.35
CA LEU A 8 2.18 20.72 -6.99
C LEU A 8 1.02 19.72 -6.82
N GLN A 9 0.09 19.66 -7.78
CA GLN A 9 -1.02 18.70 -7.76
C GLN A 9 -0.53 17.25 -7.84
N LYS A 10 0.50 16.97 -8.65
CA LYS A 10 1.09 15.64 -8.78
C LYS A 10 1.71 15.15 -7.47
N VAL A 11 2.43 16.03 -6.77
CA VAL A 11 3.04 15.71 -5.46
C VAL A 11 1.98 15.48 -4.38
N GLU A 12 0.89 16.26 -4.36
CA GLU A 12 -0.23 16.01 -3.44
C GLU A 12 -0.93 14.69 -3.71
N PHE A 13 -1.15 14.36 -5.00
CA PHE A 13 -1.75 13.10 -5.40
C PHE A 13 -0.88 11.91 -4.98
N GLU A 14 0.43 11.95 -5.23
CA GLU A 14 1.38 10.90 -4.82
C GLU A 14 1.34 10.70 -3.29
N LYS A 15 1.33 11.78 -2.51
CA LYS A 15 1.21 11.69 -1.03
C LYS A 15 -0.10 11.06 -0.58
N GLN A 16 -1.23 11.39 -1.22
CA GLN A 16 -2.52 10.79 -0.90
C GLN A 16 -2.56 9.32 -1.29
N TYR A 17 -1.98 8.97 -2.43
CA TYR A 17 -1.88 7.58 -2.89
C TYR A 17 -1.05 6.73 -1.94
N ILE A 18 0.12 7.21 -1.53
CA ILE A 18 0.99 6.55 -0.53
C ILE A 18 0.23 6.33 0.79
N LYS A 19 -0.52 7.33 1.26
CA LYS A 19 -1.36 7.17 2.46
C LYS A 19 -2.45 6.11 2.29
N GLY A 20 -3.07 6.03 1.11
CA GLY A 20 -4.03 4.98 0.78
C GLY A 20 -3.39 3.60 0.84
N LEU A 21 -2.22 3.44 0.22
CA LEU A 21 -1.46 2.19 0.26
C LEU A 21 -1.02 1.80 1.66
N GLN A 22 -0.62 2.74 2.51
CA GLN A 22 -0.30 2.49 3.91
C GLN A 22 -1.52 1.99 4.70
N LEU A 23 -2.69 2.59 4.46
CA LEU A 23 -3.93 2.13 5.08
C LEU A 23 -4.32 0.72 4.62
N GLU A 24 -4.14 0.44 3.33
CA GLU A 24 -4.38 -0.89 2.77
C GLU A 24 -3.39 -1.92 3.33
N LEU A 25 -2.12 -1.54 3.49
CA LEU A 25 -1.09 -2.37 4.12
C LEU A 25 -1.50 -2.74 5.55
N ASP A 26 -1.92 -1.76 6.36
CA ASP A 26 -2.35 -1.98 7.74
C ASP A 26 -3.57 -2.92 7.81
N TYR A 27 -4.53 -2.73 6.91
CA TYR A 27 -5.71 -3.59 6.81
C TYR A 27 -5.34 -5.03 6.44
N GLU A 28 -4.46 -5.22 5.46
CA GLU A 28 -4.07 -6.54 4.99
C GLU A 28 -3.19 -7.27 6.03
N LEU A 29 -2.37 -6.54 6.79
CA LEU A 29 -1.62 -7.10 7.92
C LEU A 29 -2.55 -7.57 9.04
N ALA A 30 -3.60 -6.80 9.36
CA ALA A 30 -4.62 -7.22 10.32
C ALA A 30 -5.37 -8.48 9.83
N THR A 31 -5.73 -8.51 8.55
CA THR A 31 -6.38 -9.67 7.93
C THR A 31 -5.47 -10.90 7.98
N LEU A 32 -4.18 -10.75 7.66
CA LEU A 32 -3.21 -11.83 7.76
C LEU A 32 -3.06 -12.33 9.21
N TYR A 33 -3.04 -11.44 10.19
CA TYR A 33 -2.97 -11.81 11.60
C TYR A 33 -4.15 -12.70 12.00
N ASP A 34 -5.36 -12.32 11.63
CA ASP A 34 -6.56 -13.12 11.91
C ASP A 34 -6.52 -14.47 11.19
N ALA A 35 -6.11 -14.50 9.92
CA ALA A 35 -5.97 -15.72 9.14
C ALA A 35 -4.93 -16.69 9.72
N LEU A 36 -3.82 -16.16 10.25
CA LEU A 36 -2.81 -16.95 10.96
C LEU A 36 -3.37 -17.53 12.26
N ASN A 37 -4.20 -16.79 13.00
CA ASN A 37 -4.84 -17.28 14.22
C ASN A 37 -5.86 -18.40 13.94
N THR A 38 -6.58 -18.33 12.81
CA THR A 38 -7.57 -19.34 12.41
C THR A 38 -6.99 -20.48 11.58
N ASN A 39 -5.70 -20.42 11.20
CA ASN A 39 -5.05 -21.32 10.25
C ASN A 39 -5.78 -21.41 8.89
N ASP A 40 -6.35 -20.29 8.43
CA ASP A 40 -6.95 -20.20 7.10
C ASP A 40 -5.85 -20.05 6.06
N GLU A 41 -5.34 -21.17 5.55
CA GLU A 41 -4.24 -21.18 4.56
C GLU A 41 -4.58 -20.44 3.26
N GLN A 42 -5.86 -20.43 2.85
CA GLN A 42 -6.26 -19.72 1.64
C GLN A 42 -6.15 -18.21 1.84
N GLN A 43 -6.66 -17.72 2.98
CA GLN A 43 -6.58 -16.31 3.33
C GLN A 43 -5.14 -15.87 3.60
N ILE A 44 -4.33 -16.70 4.27
CA ILE A 44 -2.91 -16.43 4.49
C ILE A 44 -2.17 -16.19 3.16
N GLU A 45 -2.36 -17.07 2.18
CA GLU A 45 -1.69 -16.94 0.88
C GLU A 45 -2.25 -15.78 0.04
N ALA A 46 -3.55 -15.51 0.13
CA ALA A 46 -4.15 -14.33 -0.49
C ALA A 46 -3.57 -13.03 0.10
N SER A 47 -3.54 -12.93 1.41
CA SER A 47 -3.03 -11.75 2.13
C SER A 47 -1.55 -11.52 1.86
N LYS A 48 -0.71 -12.56 1.87
CA LYS A 48 0.71 -12.44 1.51
C LYS A 48 0.92 -11.94 0.07
N ARG A 49 0.12 -12.40 -0.89
CA ARG A 49 0.17 -11.91 -2.27
C ARG A 49 -0.17 -10.42 -2.33
N ARG A 50 -1.25 -10.00 -1.65
CA ARG A 50 -1.68 -8.61 -1.63
C ARG A 50 -0.66 -7.70 -0.95
N LEU A 51 -0.10 -8.11 0.18
CA LEU A 51 0.99 -7.39 0.87
C LEU A 51 2.21 -7.19 -0.03
N LYS A 52 2.56 -8.20 -0.85
CA LYS A 52 3.67 -8.09 -1.80
C LYS A 52 3.38 -7.07 -2.91
N GLU A 53 2.16 -7.03 -3.42
CA GLU A 53 1.74 -6.02 -4.41
C GLU A 53 1.85 -4.61 -3.82
N ILE A 54 1.28 -4.39 -2.63
CA ILE A 54 1.33 -3.09 -1.93
C ILE A 54 2.78 -2.67 -1.67
N HIS A 55 3.64 -3.62 -1.27
CA HIS A 55 5.06 -3.35 -1.06
C HIS A 55 5.77 -2.89 -2.34
N MET A 56 5.53 -3.58 -3.47
CA MET A 56 6.09 -3.19 -4.77
C MET A 56 5.59 -1.81 -5.21
N GLU A 57 4.33 -1.48 -4.96
CA GLU A 57 3.79 -0.15 -5.25
C GLU A 57 4.47 0.92 -4.39
N LEU A 58 4.58 0.71 -3.07
CA LEU A 58 5.28 1.64 -2.17
C LEU A 58 6.77 1.82 -2.52
N GLU A 59 7.45 0.76 -2.95
CA GLU A 59 8.82 0.84 -3.47
C GLU A 59 8.91 1.70 -4.74
N ALA A 60 7.93 1.60 -5.65
CA ALA A 60 7.87 2.40 -6.86
C ALA A 60 7.73 3.92 -6.57
N PHE A 61 7.17 4.27 -5.41
CA PHE A 61 7.09 5.66 -4.93
C PHE A 61 8.30 6.08 -4.08
N HIS A 62 9.36 5.26 -3.99
CA HIS A 62 10.56 5.56 -3.20
C HIS A 62 10.26 5.86 -1.73
N VAL A 63 9.21 5.25 -1.16
CA VAL A 63 8.78 5.51 0.22
C VAL A 63 9.80 4.99 1.24
N PHE A 64 10.61 3.99 0.87
CA PHE A 64 11.58 3.34 1.75
C PHE A 64 13.03 3.81 1.58
N SER A 65 13.29 4.81 0.72
CA SER A 65 14.64 5.34 0.43
C SER A 65 14.97 6.64 1.14
#